data_AF-W2T9M5-F1
#
_entry.id   AF-W2T9M5-F1
#
_cell.length_a   1.000
_cell.length_b   1.000
_cell.length_c   1.000
_cell.angle_alpha   90.00
_cell.angle_beta   90.00
_cell.angle_gamma   90.00
#
_symmetry.space_group_name_H-M   'P 1'
#
loop_
_entity.id
_entity.type
_entity.pdbx_description
1 polymer ?
#
loop_
_entity_poly.entity_id
_entity_poly.type
_entity_poly.pdbx_seq_one_letter_code
_entity_poly.pdbx_strand_id
1 'polypeptide(L)'
;MYEVFRAMKSLDMEWKVLNPYHVIARKKPENSVVDPPKMSLQLYQVDQRSYLLDFKSLVDDESSPGSACSSRHASVSMPSKPAGMRNSRQTISMDVDCSPPPSPPGAKLSQTMQFFEMCASLIGTLAR
;
A
#
# COMPACT_ATOMS: atom_id res chain seq x y z
N MET A 1 -13.83 -14.70 -10.47
CA MET A 1 -13.25 -13.65 -11.34
C MET A 1 -14.28 -12.73 -11.99
N TYR A 2 -15.45 -13.21 -12.44
CA TYR A 2 -16.49 -12.35 -13.04
C TYR A 2 -16.83 -11.11 -12.20
N GLU A 3 -17.09 -11.28 -10.90
CA GLU A 3 -17.37 -10.18 -9.96
C GLU A 3 -16.23 -9.15 -9.91
N VAL A 4 -14.97 -9.60 -9.98
CA VAL A 4 -13.79 -8.73 -10.01
C VAL A 4 -13.77 -7.88 -11.29
N PHE A 5 -14.05 -8.48 -12.45
CA PHE A 5 -14.15 -7.74 -13.71
C PHE A 5 -15.30 -6.73 -13.70
N ARG A 6 -16.45 -7.11 -13.14
CA ARG A 6 -17.60 -6.20 -13.00
C ARG A 6 -17.24 -5.00 -12.12
N ALA A 7 -16.62 -5.24 -10.97
CA ALA A 7 -16.22 -4.19 -10.03
C ALA A 7 -15.15 -3.27 -10.64
N MET A 8 -14.12 -3.82 -11.27
CA MET A 8 -13.10 -3.02 -11.97
C MET A 8 -13.71 -2.14 -13.07
N LYS A 9 -14.69 -2.68 -13.82
CA LYS A 9 -15.41 -1.90 -14.85
C LYS A 9 -16.17 -0.72 -14.23
N SER A 10 -16.87 -0.92 -13.11
CA SER A 10 -17.61 0.16 -12.43
C SER A 10 -16.72 1.22 -11.78
N LEU A 11 -15.44 0.90 -11.56
CA LEU A 11 -14.43 1.80 -11.02
C LEU A 11 -13.60 2.49 -12.11
N ASP A 12 -14.01 2.36 -13.38
CA ASP A 12 -13.28 2.87 -14.55
C ASP A 12 -11.80 2.46 -14.56
N MET A 13 -11.53 1.24 -14.13
CA MET A 13 -10.20 0.65 -14.21
C MET A 13 -10.02 -0.02 -15.57
N GLU A 14 -8.76 -0.11 -16.01
CA GLU A 14 -8.35 -0.90 -17.15
C GLU A 14 -7.43 -2.03 -16.69
N TRP A 15 -7.47 -3.16 -17.40
CA TRP A 15 -6.69 -4.33 -17.02
C TRP A 15 -6.22 -5.15 -18.21
N LYS A 16 -5.12 -5.86 -18.00
CA LYS A 16 -4.58 -6.89 -18.88
C LYS A 16 -4.73 -8.25 -18.22
N VAL A 17 -5.36 -9.19 -18.92
CA VAL A 17 -5.49 -10.58 -18.46
C VAL A 17 -4.21 -11.33 -18.81
N LEU A 18 -3.51 -11.87 -17.80
CA LEU A 18 -2.35 -12.74 -18.01
C LEU A 18 -2.78 -14.20 -18.11
N ASN A 19 -3.70 -14.61 -17.24
CA ASN A 19 -4.42 -15.87 -17.30
C ASN A 19 -5.81 -15.71 -16.65
N PRO A 20 -6.71 -16.72 -16.71
CA PRO A 20 -8.06 -16.60 -16.17
C PRO A 20 -8.17 -16.23 -14.68
N TYR A 21 -7.08 -16.36 -13.90
CA TYR A 21 -7.02 -16.10 -12.46
C TYR A 21 -6.00 -15.02 -12.09
N HIS A 22 -5.32 -14.41 -13.06
CA HIS A 22 -4.26 -13.42 -12.86
C HIS A 22 -4.41 -12.26 -13.82
N VAL A 23 -4.58 -11.06 -13.27
CA VAL A 23 -4.77 -9.84 -14.05
C VAL A 23 -3.94 -8.70 -13.48
N ILE A 24 -3.45 -7.82 -14.36
CA ILE A 24 -2.83 -6.56 -13.97
C ILE A 24 -3.84 -5.46 -14.21
N ALA A 25 -4.17 -4.69 -13.17
CA ALA A 25 -5.13 -3.62 -13.22
C ALA A 25 -4.48 -2.26 -12.90
N ARG A 26 -5.00 -1.19 -13.49
CA ARG A 26 -4.65 0.20 -13.17
C ARG A 26 -5.88 1.08 -13.28
N LYS A 27 -5.87 2.22 -12.58
CA LYS A 27 -6.89 3.27 -12.82
C LYS A 27 -6.66 3.88 -14.20
N LYS A 28 -7.73 4.24 -14.89
CA LYS A 28 -7.62 5.01 -16.14
C LYS A 28 -6.93 6.35 -15.84
N PRO A 29 -5.93 6.77 -16.63
CA PRO A 29 -5.26 8.06 -16.41
C PRO A 29 -6.26 9.21 -16.57
N GLU A 30 -6.46 10.00 -15.51
CA GLU A 30 -7.26 11.23 -15.58
C GLU A 30 -6.44 12.38 -16.16
N ASN A 31 -5.12 12.41 -15.89
CA ASN A 31 -4.17 13.40 -16.38
C ASN A 31 -2.90 12.71 -16.87
N SER A 32 -2.44 13.05 -18.09
CA SER A 32 -1.34 12.36 -18.80
C SER A 32 0.06 12.53 -18.19
N VAL A 33 0.19 13.26 -17.08
CA VAL A 33 1.48 13.68 -16.52
C VAL A 33 2.07 12.65 -15.55
N VAL A 34 1.24 11.78 -14.97
CA VAL A 34 1.68 10.77 -13.98
C VAL A 34 1.07 9.42 -14.35
N ASP A 35 1.91 8.41 -14.49
CA ASP A 35 1.43 7.05 -14.71
C ASP A 35 0.60 6.58 -13.51
N PRO A 36 -0.62 6.07 -13.74
CA PRO A 36 -1.47 5.59 -12.66
C PRO A 36 -0.84 4.36 -12.00
N PRO A 37 -1.04 4.18 -10.69
CA PRO A 37 -0.57 2.99 -9.99
C PRO A 37 -1.11 1.72 -10.66
N LYS A 38 -0.28 0.68 -10.68
CA LYS A 38 -0.60 -0.64 -11.20
C LYS A 38 -0.63 -1.64 -10.04
N MET A 39 -1.53 -2.60 -10.08
CA MET A 39 -1.53 -3.73 -9.17
C MET A 39 -1.83 -5.04 -9.88
N SER A 40 -1.28 -6.12 -9.36
CA SER A 40 -1.60 -7.49 -9.76
C SER A 40 -2.68 -8.04 -8.84
N LEU A 41 -3.70 -8.66 -9.44
CA LEU A 41 -4.76 -9.39 -8.77
C LEU A 41 -4.63 -10.87 -9.11
N GLN A 42 -4.51 -11.71 -8.09
CA GLN A 42 -4.31 -13.14 -8.26
C GLN A 42 -5.31 -13.92 -7.40
N LEU A 43 -6.12 -14.75 -8.04
CA LEU A 43 -7.03 -15.65 -7.33
C LEU A 43 -6.31 -16.97 -7.04
N TYR A 44 -6.31 -17.36 -5.77
CA TYR A 44 -5.84 -18.64 -5.29
C TYR A 44 -7.00 -19.44 -4.74
N GLN A 45 -6.97 -20.74 -4.95
CA GLN A 45 -7.85 -21.67 -4.26
C GLN A 45 -7.17 -22.11 -2.97
N VAL A 46 -7.82 -21.88 -1.83
CA VAL A 46 -7.31 -22.29 -0.52
C VAL A 46 -7.87 -23.66 -0.14
N ASP A 47 -9.17 -23.87 -0.40
CA ASP A 47 -9.86 -25.14 -0.18
C ASP A 47 -10.82 -25.43 -1.35
N GLN A 48 -11.57 -26.53 -1.27
CA GLN A 48 -12.51 -26.96 -2.32
C GLN A 48 -13.61 -25.94 -2.63
N ARG A 49 -13.92 -25.03 -1.69
CA ARG A 49 -14.94 -23.97 -1.85
C ARG A 49 -14.45 -22.58 -1.40
N SER A 50 -13.20 -22.47 -0.98
CA SER A 50 -12.63 -21.23 -0.43
C SER A 50 -11.56 -20.70 -1.36
N TYR A 51 -11.63 -19.40 -1.65
CA TYR A 51 -10.69 -18.72 -2.52
C TYR A 51 -10.14 -17.47 -1.83
N LEU A 52 -8.89 -17.14 -2.13
CA LEU A 52 -8.21 -15.95 -1.66
C LEU A 52 -7.86 -15.10 -2.88
N LEU A 53 -8.26 -13.83 -2.87
CA LEU A 53 -7.85 -12.86 -3.86
C LEU A 53 -6.69 -12.04 -3.29
N ASP A 54 -5.50 -12.19 -3.87
CA ASP A 54 -4.28 -11.49 -3.50
C ASP A 54 -4.12 -10.18 -4.29
N PHE A 55 -3.53 -9.19 -3.65
CA PHE A 55 -3.29 -7.85 -4.18
C PHE A 55 -1.80 -7.52 -4.04
N LYS A 56 -1.12 -7.29 -5.16
CA LYS A 56 0.32 -6.96 -5.17
C LYS A 56 0.55 -5.65 -5.92
N SER A 57 1.13 -4.66 -5.24
CA SER A 57 1.56 -3.41 -5.89
C SER A 57 2.65 -3.70 -6.94
N LEU A 58 2.54 -3.05 -8.10
CA LEU A 58 3.55 -3.04 -9.14
C LEU A 58 4.15 -1.63 -9.20
N VAL A 59 5.32 -1.47 -8.59
CA VAL A 59 6.07 -0.20 -8.58
C VAL A 59 6.89 -0.11 -9.86
N ASP A 60 6.74 0.97 -10.62
CA ASP A 60 7.68 1.33 -11.68
C ASP A 60 8.90 1.99 -11.04
N ASP A 61 10.03 1.26 -10.98
CA ASP A 61 11.30 1.69 -10.35
C ASP A 61 12.03 2.80 -11.15
N GLU A 62 11.48 3.24 -12.28
CA GLU A 62 12.15 4.10 -13.27
C GLU A 62 12.25 5.59 -12.87
N SER A 63 11.68 6.01 -11.73
CA SER A 63 11.67 7.43 -11.32
C SER A 63 12.53 7.76 -10.10
N SER A 64 13.42 6.87 -9.66
CA SER A 64 14.36 7.17 -8.57
C SER A 64 15.69 6.42 -8.72
N PRO A 65 16.77 7.09 -9.17
CA PRO A 65 18.10 6.53 -9.03
C PRO A 65 18.48 6.59 -7.55
N GLY A 66 18.21 5.52 -6.80
CA GLY A 66 18.77 5.31 -5.47
C GLY A 66 17.80 5.11 -4.30
N SER A 67 16.60 4.55 -4.51
CA SER A 67 15.79 4.10 -3.36
C SER A 67 15.38 2.63 -3.51
N ALA A 68 16.33 1.75 -3.23
CA ALA A 68 16.03 0.36 -2.87
C ALA A 68 15.36 0.32 -1.48
N CYS A 69 14.15 0.86 -1.36
CA CYS A 69 13.31 0.61 -0.20
C CYS A 69 12.52 -0.68 -0.42
N SER A 70 13.25 -1.81 -0.42
CA SER A 70 12.67 -3.08 0.01
C SER A 70 12.34 -2.93 1.50
N SER A 71 11.24 -2.26 1.83
CA SER A 71 10.76 -2.07 3.19
C SER A 71 10.26 -3.42 3.72
N ARG A 72 11.22 -4.22 4.19
CA ARG A 72 10.96 -5.23 5.21
C ARG A 72 10.32 -4.46 6.35
N HIS A 73 9.02 -4.67 6.58
CA HIS A 73 8.37 -4.24 7.81
C HIS A 73 9.02 -5.06 8.93
N ALA A 74 10.15 -4.60 9.44
CA ALA A 74 10.78 -5.13 10.62
C ALA A 74 9.87 -4.75 11.79
N SER A 75 9.14 -5.74 12.26
CA SER A 75 8.33 -5.70 13.47
C SER A 75 9.11 -5.02 14.60
N VAL A 76 8.51 -4.02 15.23
CA VAL A 76 9.03 -3.45 16.48
C VAL A 76 8.82 -4.46 17.61
N SER A 77 9.78 -5.35 17.82
CA SER A 77 9.87 -6.15 19.04
C SER A 77 10.33 -5.24 20.18
N MET A 78 9.43 -4.95 21.12
CA MET A 78 9.77 -4.32 22.40
C MET A 78 10.76 -5.20 23.17
N PRO A 79 11.93 -4.70 23.61
CA PRO A 79 12.75 -5.42 24.56
C PRO A 79 12.23 -5.18 25.97
N SER A 80 11.58 -6.19 26.55
CA SER A 80 11.31 -6.25 28.00
C SER A 80 12.53 -6.83 28.73
N LYS A 81 13.14 -6.05 29.63
CA LYS A 81 14.00 -6.59 30.69
C LYS A 81 13.93 -5.75 31.98
N PRO A 82 14.00 -6.37 33.17
CA PRO A 82 13.53 -5.79 34.42
C PRO A 82 14.61 -5.07 35.25
N ALA A 83 14.14 -4.51 36.37
CA ALA A 83 14.73 -3.54 37.29
C ALA A 83 16.17 -3.77 37.80
N GLY A 84 16.91 -2.67 38.01
CA GLY A 84 18.20 -2.62 38.71
C GLY A 84 18.78 -1.20 38.91
N MET A 85 18.28 -0.49 39.92
CA MET A 85 18.95 0.42 40.89
C MET A 85 20.05 1.46 40.47
N ARG A 86 19.75 2.76 40.73
CA ARG A 86 20.64 3.94 41.02
C ARG A 86 21.54 4.45 39.86
N ASN A 87 21.67 5.75 39.54
CA ASN A 87 21.85 6.94 40.37
C ASN A 87 21.67 8.24 39.53
N SER A 88 21.04 9.27 40.10
CA SER A 88 21.35 10.71 40.02
C SER A 88 21.63 11.43 38.67
N ARG A 89 20.78 12.44 38.39
CA ARG A 89 21.04 13.74 37.72
C ARG A 89 21.26 13.79 36.19
N GLN A 90 20.22 14.22 35.48
CA GLN A 90 20.10 15.52 34.79
C GLN A 90 18.85 15.50 33.89
N THR A 91 17.81 16.21 34.30
CA THR A 91 16.60 16.45 33.50
C THR A 91 16.92 17.46 32.42
N ILE A 92 17.14 16.98 31.21
CA ILE A 92 17.06 17.78 29.98
C ILE A 92 15.62 17.61 29.49
N SER A 93 14.75 18.56 29.81
CA SER A 93 13.44 18.66 29.16
C SER A 93 13.68 19.08 27.72
N MET A 94 13.61 18.14 26.78
CA MET A 94 13.33 18.48 25.40
C MET A 94 11.82 18.63 25.29
N ASP A 95 11.37 19.88 25.28
CA ASP A 95 10.03 20.23 24.84
C ASP A 95 9.98 19.90 23.34
N VAL A 96 9.52 18.68 23.02
CA VAL A 96 9.18 18.31 21.66
C VAL A 96 7.83 18.96 21.39
N ASP A 97 7.90 20.21 20.92
CA ASP A 97 6.79 20.86 20.24
C ASP A 97 6.41 19.96 19.06
N CYS A 98 5.38 19.13 19.29
CA CYS A 98 4.86 18.18 18.33
C CYS A 98 3.90 18.94 17.40
N SER A 99 4.39 20.00 16.76
CA SER A 99 3.70 20.62 15.64
C SER A 99 4.13 19.90 14.36
N PRO A 100 3.21 19.23 13.64
CA PRO A 100 3.57 18.63 12.37
C PRO A 100 4.03 19.75 11.42
N PRO A 101 5.20 19.63 10.76
CA PRO A 101 5.65 20.64 9.83
C PRO A 101 4.61 20.77 8.70
N PRO A 102 4.32 22.01 8.24
CA PRO A 102 3.40 22.22 7.14
C PRO A 102 3.88 21.43 5.93
N SER A 103 3.02 20.55 5.42
CA SER A 103 3.35 19.69 4.29
C SER A 103 3.72 20.55 3.07
N PRO A 104 4.82 20.26 2.36
CA PRO A 104 5.21 21.06 1.20
C PRO A 104 4.11 20.99 0.11
N PRO A 105 3.76 22.11 -0.52
CA PRO A 105 2.79 22.12 -1.61
C PRO A 105 3.39 21.34 -2.79
N GLY A 106 2.81 20.17 -3.08
CA GLY A 106 3.26 19.29 -4.16
C GLY A 106 3.73 17.90 -3.73
N ALA A 107 3.55 17.50 -2.46
CA ALA A 107 3.82 16.13 -2.03
C ALA A 107 2.93 15.14 -2.82
N LYS A 108 3.53 14.45 -3.80
CA LYS A 108 2.92 13.32 -4.50
C LYS A 108 2.39 12.35 -3.43
N LEU A 109 1.11 11.99 -3.48
CA LEU A 109 0.54 10.98 -2.59
C LEU A 109 1.47 9.75 -2.59
N SER A 110 1.83 9.26 -1.41
CA SER A 110 2.68 8.07 -1.28
C SER A 110 2.13 6.95 -2.16
N GLN A 111 2.97 6.34 -2.98
CA GLN A 111 2.56 5.25 -3.87
C GLN A 111 1.90 4.11 -3.09
N THR A 112 2.40 3.84 -1.88
CA THR A 112 1.79 2.89 -0.94
C THR A 112 0.36 3.27 -0.57
N MET A 113 0.09 4.56 -0.34
CA MET A 113 -1.26 5.04 -0.07
C MET A 113 -2.17 4.89 -1.29
N GLN A 114 -1.70 5.24 -2.48
CA GLN A 114 -2.48 5.09 -3.70
C GLN A 114 -2.82 3.61 -3.99
N PHE A 115 -1.90 2.69 -3.68
CA PHE A 115 -2.16 1.26 -3.74
C PHE A 115 -3.29 0.85 -2.77
N PHE A 116 -3.22 1.29 -1.51
CA PHE A 116 -4.29 0.99 -0.53
C PHE A 116 -5.64 1.59 -0.92
N GLU A 117 -5.68 2.81 -1.46
CA GLU A 117 -6.91 3.42 -1.97
C GLU A 117 -7.52 2.61 -3.12
N MET A 118 -6.68 2.08 -4.01
CA MET A 118 -7.12 1.22 -5.11
C MET A 118 -7.70 -0.11 -4.59
N CYS A 119 -7.02 -0.75 -3.65
CA CYS A 119 -7.51 -1.96 -2.98
C CYS A 119 -8.83 -1.72 -2.27
N ALA A 120 -8.93 -0.64 -1.48
CA ALA A 120 -10.12 -0.29 -0.73
C ALA A 120 -11.33 -0.04 -1.64
N SER A 121 -11.12 0.66 -2.76
CA SER A 121 -12.17 0.91 -3.76
C SER A 121 -12.71 -0.40 -4.36
N LEU A 122 -11.81 -1.33 -4.70
CA LEU A 122 -12.18 -2.62 -5.29
C LEU A 122 -12.89 -3.51 -4.27
N ILE A 123 -12.36 -3.62 -3.04
CA ILE A 123 -12.98 -4.39 -1.94
C ILE A 123 -14.37 -3.83 -1.60
N GLY A 124 -14.50 -2.51 -1.45
CA GLY A 124 -15.78 -1.86 -1.15
C GLY A 124 -16.83 -1.99 -2.26
N THR A 125 -16.41 -2.30 -3.48
CA THR A 125 -17.32 -2.60 -4.61
C THR A 125 -17.68 -4.08 -4.65
N LEU A 126 -16.76 -4.98 -4.29
CA LEU A 126 -17.01 -6.43 -4.22
C LEU A 126 -17.82 -6.85 -3.00
N ALA A 127 -17.78 -6.08 -1.92
CA ALA A 127 -18.51 -6.36 -0.68
C ALA A 127 -19.99 -5.90 -0.70
N ARG A 128 -20.45 -5.30 -1.81
CA ARG A 128 -21.83 -4.87 -2.02
C ARG A 128 -22.54 -5.80 -2.99
#